data_AF-A0A2P6SEA3-F1
#
_entry.id   AF-A0A2P6SEA3-F1
#
_cell.length_a   1.000
_cell.length_b   1.000
_cell.length_c   1.000
_cell.angle_alpha   90.00
_cell.angle_beta   90.00
_cell.angle_gamma   90.00
#
_symmetry.space_group_name_H-M   'P 1'
#
loop_
_entity.id
_entity.type
_entity.pdbx_description
1 polymer ?
#
loop_
_entity_poly.entity_id
_entity_poly.type
_entity_poly.pdbx_seq_one_letter_code
_entity_poly.pdbx_strand_id
1 'polypeptide(L)'
;MPSRLINWQVKFFGREWDFMDLYHLTVLLAVHCLCLLAPFQFTWGAFWVAISLYLVSGMGVTISYHRNLAHQSFKVPKWLEYSLAYCAVLSLQGSPLEWVSGHRYHHQFTEKLRDPHSPTKGFWFSHVNWVFDYHSRFGSYDGQLIKNVGDLECQLYYRFLHYTYFLHSILLAVALYVAGGLPFVVWGMGVRVVVVSHVTFSINSICHTWGKQIWDTGDASKNNWLFGLLAFGEGWHNNHHAFEYSARQGLERWQIDTSWYVIKFLQVVGLATDVKLPTEIQKKRKALAKNSIMKDK
;
A
#
# COMPACT_ATOMS: atom_id res chain seq x y z
N MET A 1 -28.31 11.94 5.85
CA MET A 1 -28.26 11.28 7.17
C MET A 1 -27.84 12.32 8.20
N PRO A 2 -28.45 12.38 9.40
CA PRO A 2 -28.25 13.50 10.31
C PRO A 2 -26.85 13.43 10.94
N SER A 3 -26.13 14.54 10.84
CA SER A 3 -24.75 14.82 11.28
C SER A 3 -24.45 14.64 12.78
N ARG A 4 -25.35 14.02 13.55
CA ARG A 4 -25.21 13.84 15.01
C ARG A 4 -24.53 12.53 15.43
N LEU A 5 -24.35 11.56 14.54
CA LEU A 5 -23.67 10.30 14.85
C LEU A 5 -22.13 10.37 14.69
N ILE A 6 -21.59 11.47 14.17
CA ILE A 6 -20.18 11.57 13.75
C ILE A 6 -19.27 12.22 14.82
N ASN A 7 -19.82 12.89 15.84
CA ASN A 7 -19.04 13.61 16.85
C ASN A 7 -18.95 12.86 18.19
N TRP A 8 -18.65 11.56 18.15
CA TRP A 8 -18.33 10.81 19.36
C TRP A 8 -16.81 10.74 19.50
N GLN A 9 -16.29 11.45 20.51
CA GLN A 9 -14.86 11.49 20.82
C GLN A 9 -14.59 10.86 22.18
N VAL A 10 -13.73 9.85 22.22
CA VAL A 10 -13.24 9.27 23.49
C VAL A 10 -11.76 9.60 23.67
N LYS A 11 -11.40 10.00 24.89
CA LYS A 11 -10.01 10.23 25.26
C LYS A 11 -9.38 8.89 25.67
N PHE A 12 -8.49 8.38 24.82
CA PHE A 12 -7.78 7.12 25.03
C PHE A 12 -6.32 7.28 24.60
N PHE A 13 -5.37 6.77 25.39
CA PHE A 13 -3.92 6.97 25.17
C PHE A 13 -3.50 8.44 24.92
N GLY A 14 -4.12 9.39 25.63
CA GLY A 14 -3.71 10.80 25.56
C GLY A 14 -4.11 11.58 24.30
N ARG A 15 -4.95 11.00 23.42
CA ARG A 15 -5.53 11.70 22.27
C ARG A 15 -7.04 11.45 22.16
N GLU A 16 -7.72 12.26 21.36
CA GLU A 16 -9.11 12.03 20.98
C GLU A 16 -9.18 10.96 19.88
N TRP A 17 -10.09 10.00 20.06
CA TRP A 17 -10.40 8.94 19.11
C TRP A 17 -11.80 9.17 18.57
N ASP A 18 -11.95 9.05 17.26
CA ASP A 18 -13.25 9.07 16.60
C ASP A 18 -13.78 7.65 16.32
N PHE A 19 -14.99 7.58 15.74
CA PHE A 19 -15.60 6.30 15.37
C PHE A 19 -14.75 5.50 14.36
N MET A 20 -14.08 6.18 13.43
CA MET A 20 -13.25 5.51 12.43
C MET A 20 -11.98 4.94 13.05
N ASP A 21 -11.38 5.62 14.02
CA ASP A 21 -10.24 5.10 14.75
C ASP A 21 -10.58 3.81 15.49
N LEU A 22 -11.74 3.78 16.17
CA LEU A 22 -12.24 2.58 16.85
C LEU A 22 -12.60 1.46 15.87
N TYR A 23 -13.18 1.81 14.72
CA TYR A 23 -13.47 0.86 13.66
C TYR A 23 -12.18 0.20 13.15
N HIS A 24 -11.15 0.99 12.80
CA HIS A 24 -9.86 0.47 12.35
C HIS A 24 -9.18 -0.39 13.42
N LEU A 25 -9.23 0.03 14.69
CA LEU A 25 -8.73 -0.76 15.81
C LEU A 25 -9.45 -2.10 15.91
N THR A 26 -10.78 -2.11 15.81
CA THR A 26 -11.60 -3.32 15.88
C THR A 26 -11.29 -4.27 14.74
N VAL A 27 -11.21 -3.76 13.50
CA VAL A 27 -10.85 -4.57 12.33
C VAL A 27 -9.45 -5.15 12.49
N LEU A 28 -8.48 -4.34 12.89
CA LEU A 28 -7.10 -4.78 13.08
C LEU A 28 -7.02 -5.87 14.16
N LEU A 29 -7.65 -5.68 15.32
CA LEU A 29 -7.68 -6.69 16.38
C LEU A 29 -8.39 -7.97 15.92
N ALA A 30 -9.52 -7.86 15.22
CA ALA A 30 -10.27 -9.00 14.72
C ALA A 30 -9.43 -9.88 13.77
N VAL A 31 -8.70 -9.28 12.81
CA VAL A 31 -7.86 -10.06 11.88
C VAL A 31 -6.65 -10.69 12.59
N HIS A 32 -6.09 -10.05 13.61
CA HIS A 32 -5.00 -10.62 14.41
C HIS A 32 -5.50 -11.76 15.29
N CYS A 33 -6.63 -11.62 15.97
CA CYS A 33 -7.27 -12.71 16.71
C CYS A 33 -7.60 -13.90 15.80
N LEU A 34 -8.10 -13.63 14.59
CA LEU A 34 -8.35 -14.66 13.60
C LEU A 34 -7.05 -15.37 13.17
N CYS A 35 -5.96 -14.61 12.95
CA CYS A 35 -4.63 -15.15 12.63
C CYS A 35 -4.08 -16.07 13.74
N LEU A 36 -4.35 -15.79 15.02
CA LEU A 36 -3.93 -16.65 16.13
C LEU A 36 -4.55 -18.05 16.09
N LEU A 37 -5.65 -18.25 15.36
CA LEU A 37 -6.26 -19.57 15.15
C LEU A 37 -5.54 -20.42 14.10
N ALA A 38 -4.55 -19.86 13.39
CA ALA A 38 -3.89 -20.52 12.26
C ALA A 38 -3.32 -21.92 12.57
N PRO A 39 -2.67 -22.19 13.73
CA PRO A 39 -2.14 -23.53 14.03
C PRO A 39 -3.23 -24.60 14.12
N PHE A 40 -4.44 -24.23 14.54
CA PHE A 40 -5.57 -25.14 14.71
C PHE A 40 -6.40 -25.32 13.43
N GLN A 41 -6.13 -24.51 12.41
CA GLN A 41 -6.93 -24.41 11.18
C GLN A 41 -6.06 -24.57 9.93
N PHE A 42 -4.86 -25.16 10.06
CA PHE A 42 -3.97 -25.39 8.94
C PHE A 42 -4.47 -26.52 8.05
N THR A 43 -4.54 -26.24 6.76
CA THR A 43 -4.59 -27.24 5.69
C THR A 43 -3.75 -26.73 4.52
N TRP A 44 -3.26 -27.64 3.67
CA TRP A 44 -2.53 -27.23 2.46
C TRP A 44 -3.39 -26.39 1.52
N GLY A 45 -4.70 -26.66 1.43
CA GLY A 45 -5.64 -25.84 0.66
C GLY A 45 -5.72 -24.41 1.19
N ALA A 46 -5.91 -24.25 2.51
CA ALA A 46 -5.96 -22.95 3.15
C ALA A 46 -4.64 -22.16 3.00
N PHE A 47 -3.50 -22.84 3.11
CA PHE A 47 -2.18 -22.27 2.85
C PHE A 47 -2.06 -21.71 1.42
N TRP A 48 -2.37 -22.50 0.40
CA TRP A 48 -2.26 -22.06 -0.99
C TRP A 48 -3.27 -20.97 -1.36
N VAL A 49 -4.46 -20.98 -0.76
CA VAL A 49 -5.42 -19.88 -0.88
C VAL A 49 -4.85 -18.59 -0.29
N ALA A 50 -4.25 -18.64 0.90
CA ALA A 50 -3.60 -17.49 1.50
C ALA A 50 -2.45 -16.95 0.63
N ILE A 51 -1.58 -17.82 0.11
CA ILE A 51 -0.50 -17.42 -0.81
C ILE A 51 -1.06 -16.81 -2.10
N SER A 52 -2.09 -17.41 -2.69
CA SER A 52 -2.71 -16.89 -3.92
C SER A 52 -3.32 -15.50 -3.70
N LEU A 53 -4.06 -15.33 -2.59
CA LEU A 53 -4.62 -14.04 -2.22
C LEU A 53 -3.55 -13.03 -1.84
N TYR A 54 -2.44 -13.44 -1.23
CA TYR A 54 -1.28 -12.60 -0.95
C TYR A 54 -0.71 -12.02 -2.25
N LEU A 55 -0.49 -12.87 -3.26
CA LEU A 55 -0.01 -12.46 -4.58
C LEU A 55 -1.01 -11.53 -5.28
N VAL A 56 -2.29 -11.93 -5.36
CA VAL A 56 -3.33 -11.16 -6.07
C VAL A 56 -3.53 -9.78 -5.42
N SER A 57 -3.76 -9.75 -4.11
CA SER A 57 -4.06 -8.50 -3.40
C SER A 57 -2.82 -7.61 -3.25
N GLY A 58 -1.66 -8.20 -2.98
CA GLY A 58 -0.40 -7.49 -2.89
C GLY A 58 0.03 -6.86 -4.21
N MET A 59 0.03 -7.64 -5.31
CA MET A 59 0.29 -7.09 -6.64
C MET A 59 -0.78 -6.09 -7.07
N GLY A 60 -2.03 -6.27 -6.66
CA GLY A 60 -3.09 -5.27 -6.84
C GLY A 60 -2.67 -3.93 -6.24
N VAL A 61 -2.20 -3.90 -4.99
CA VAL A 61 -1.73 -2.67 -4.34
C VAL A 61 -0.52 -2.09 -5.07
N THR A 62 0.51 -2.88 -5.36
CA THR A 62 1.77 -2.36 -5.93
C THR A 62 1.62 -1.92 -7.39
N ILE A 63 0.90 -2.67 -8.22
CA ILE A 63 0.70 -2.33 -9.63
C ILE A 63 -0.39 -1.28 -9.78
N SER A 64 -1.53 -1.45 -9.11
CA SER A 64 -2.68 -0.54 -9.27
C SER A 64 -2.57 0.68 -8.39
N TYR A 65 -2.81 0.54 -7.07
CA TYR A 65 -2.92 1.69 -6.18
C TYR A 65 -1.66 2.54 -6.23
N HIS A 66 -0.50 1.89 -6.19
CA HIS A 66 0.77 2.60 -6.14
C HIS A 66 1.22 3.12 -7.51
N ARG A 67 1.66 2.23 -8.41
CA ARG A 67 2.34 2.65 -9.65
C ARG A 67 1.37 3.22 -10.69
N ASN A 68 0.18 2.66 -10.83
CA ASN A 68 -0.79 3.12 -11.83
C ASN A 68 -1.62 4.33 -11.36
N LEU A 69 -2.28 4.24 -10.20
CA LEU A 69 -3.23 5.27 -9.75
C LEU A 69 -2.54 6.42 -9.03
N ALA A 70 -1.63 6.16 -8.09
CA ALA A 70 -0.96 7.22 -7.35
C ALA A 70 0.09 7.95 -8.20
N HIS A 71 0.97 7.21 -8.88
CA HIS A 71 2.10 7.78 -9.62
C HIS A 71 1.90 7.90 -11.13
N GLN A 72 0.86 7.29 -11.69
CA GLN A 72 0.58 7.33 -13.13
C GLN A 72 1.81 6.93 -13.96
N SER A 73 2.52 5.89 -13.51
CA SER A 73 3.79 5.43 -14.08
C SER A 73 3.63 4.73 -15.42
N PHE A 74 2.43 4.29 -15.75
CA PHE A 74 2.04 3.66 -17.01
C PHE A 74 0.52 3.75 -17.18
N LYS A 75 0.02 3.50 -18.39
CA LYS A 75 -1.41 3.42 -18.71
C LYS A 75 -1.78 2.01 -19.13
N VAL A 76 -3.00 1.59 -18.81
CA VAL A 76 -3.62 0.34 -19.27
C VAL A 76 -5.08 0.60 -19.68
N PRO A 77 -5.71 -0.26 -20.49
CA PRO A 77 -7.14 -0.18 -20.75
C PRO A 77 -7.97 -0.20 -19.46
N LYS A 78 -9.09 0.52 -19.44
CA LYS A 78 -9.89 0.71 -18.22
C LYS A 78 -10.40 -0.58 -17.59
N TRP A 79 -10.73 -1.61 -18.39
CA TRP A 79 -11.13 -2.91 -17.83
C TRP A 79 -10.01 -3.54 -17.00
N LEU A 80 -8.75 -3.40 -17.43
CA LEU A 80 -7.59 -3.93 -16.73
C LEU A 80 -7.23 -3.05 -15.53
N GLU A 81 -7.27 -1.73 -15.69
CA GLU A 81 -7.12 -0.76 -14.59
C GLU A 81 -8.05 -1.08 -13.42
N TYR A 82 -9.34 -1.24 -13.72
CA TYR A 82 -10.37 -1.53 -12.73
C TYR A 82 -10.22 -2.92 -12.12
N SER A 83 -9.82 -3.93 -12.91
CA SER A 83 -9.57 -5.28 -12.40
C SER A 83 -8.40 -5.32 -11.42
N LEU A 84 -7.30 -4.62 -11.75
CA LEU A 84 -6.14 -4.52 -10.86
C LEU A 84 -6.49 -3.74 -9.58
N ALA A 85 -7.27 -2.66 -9.69
CA ALA A 85 -7.75 -1.91 -8.53
C ALA A 85 -8.67 -2.75 -7.64
N TYR A 86 -9.51 -3.61 -8.22
CA TYR A 86 -10.34 -4.53 -7.44
C TYR A 86 -9.51 -5.56 -6.68
N CYS A 87 -8.45 -6.08 -7.28
CA CYS A 87 -7.52 -6.97 -6.58
C CYS A 87 -6.93 -6.27 -5.35
N ALA A 88 -6.57 -4.98 -5.46
CA ALA A 88 -6.06 -4.17 -4.36
C ALA A 88 -7.10 -3.95 -3.24
N VAL A 89 -8.40 -3.79 -3.57
CA VAL A 89 -9.48 -3.68 -2.58
C VAL A 89 -9.49 -4.89 -1.64
N LEU A 90 -9.16 -6.08 -2.13
CA LEU A 90 -9.12 -7.30 -1.33
C LEU A 90 -7.96 -7.34 -0.32
N SER A 91 -7.04 -6.35 -0.31
CA SER A 91 -5.88 -6.30 0.59
C SER A 91 -6.22 -5.85 2.02
N LEU A 92 -7.40 -5.27 2.23
CA LEU A 92 -7.82 -4.64 3.48
C LEU A 92 -7.03 -3.37 3.89
N GLN A 93 -6.40 -2.67 2.93
CA GLN A 93 -5.57 -1.47 3.20
C GLN A 93 -6.24 -0.11 2.96
N GLY A 94 -7.54 -0.10 2.68
CA GLY A 94 -8.32 1.10 2.38
C GLY A 94 -8.86 1.07 0.96
N SER A 95 -9.87 1.90 0.72
CA SER A 95 -10.42 2.10 -0.62
C SER A 95 -9.40 2.76 -1.57
N PRO A 96 -9.62 2.71 -2.90
CA PRO A 96 -8.70 3.34 -3.85
C PRO A 96 -8.50 4.84 -3.57
N LEU A 97 -9.56 5.54 -3.17
CA LEU A 97 -9.53 6.97 -2.86
C LEU A 97 -8.65 7.26 -1.64
N GLU A 98 -8.87 6.53 -0.54
CA GLU A 98 -8.14 6.71 0.71
C GLU A 98 -6.67 6.36 0.56
N TRP A 99 -6.37 5.20 -0.03
CA TRP A 99 -4.99 4.72 -0.18
C TRP A 99 -4.19 5.66 -1.07
N VAL A 100 -4.72 6.01 -2.26
CA VAL A 100 -4.03 6.89 -3.20
C VAL A 100 -3.89 8.31 -2.62
N SER A 101 -4.90 8.81 -1.92
CA SER A 101 -4.83 10.13 -1.26
C SER A 101 -3.73 10.17 -0.21
N GLY A 102 -3.70 9.19 0.69
CA GLY A 102 -2.68 9.07 1.73
C GLY A 102 -1.28 8.95 1.14
N HIS A 103 -1.11 8.12 0.10
CA HIS A 103 0.18 7.94 -0.56
C HIS A 103 0.68 9.21 -1.27
N ARG A 104 -0.20 9.93 -1.97
CA ARG A 104 0.14 11.22 -2.59
C ARG A 104 0.55 12.27 -1.55
N TYR A 105 -0.12 12.32 -0.38
CA TYR A 105 0.31 13.19 0.72
C TYR A 105 1.66 12.77 1.31
N HIS A 106 1.90 11.46 1.47
CA HIS A 106 3.19 10.96 1.92
C HIS A 106 4.33 11.46 1.02
N HIS A 107 4.19 11.36 -0.30
CA HIS A 107 5.19 11.88 -1.24
C HIS A 107 5.32 13.42 -1.21
N GLN A 108 4.20 14.14 -1.12
CA GLN A 108 4.21 15.59 -1.11
C GLN A 108 4.82 16.18 0.18
N PHE A 109 4.65 15.47 1.30
CA PHE A 109 5.01 15.95 2.63
C PHE A 109 5.96 15.02 3.39
N THR A 110 6.70 14.16 2.70
CA THR A 110 7.57 13.12 3.31
C THR A 110 8.34 13.68 4.50
N GLU A 111 8.20 13.01 5.65
CA GLU A 111 8.84 13.36 6.93
C GLU A 111 8.45 14.72 7.55
N LYS A 112 7.42 15.38 7.00
CA LYS A 112 6.82 16.61 7.54
C LYS A 112 5.53 16.30 8.27
N LEU A 113 4.95 17.30 8.93
CA LEU A 113 3.77 17.16 9.79
C LEU A 113 2.55 16.51 9.08
N ARG A 114 2.38 16.80 7.79
CA ARG A 114 1.27 16.32 6.95
C ARG A 114 1.51 14.95 6.30
N ASP A 115 2.66 14.34 6.50
CA ASP A 115 2.88 12.95 6.10
C ASP A 115 2.06 12.02 7.02
N PRO A 116 1.11 11.24 6.45
CA PRO A 116 0.18 10.43 7.23
C PRO A 116 0.86 9.36 8.08
N HIS A 117 2.04 8.87 7.68
CA HIS A 117 2.77 7.82 8.37
C HIS A 117 4.24 8.18 8.57
N SER A 118 4.51 9.47 8.83
CA SER A 118 5.87 9.98 8.99
C SER A 118 6.69 9.18 10.02
N PRO A 119 7.89 8.69 9.64
CA PRO A 119 8.80 8.00 10.57
C PRO A 119 9.34 8.95 11.65
N THR A 120 9.28 10.27 11.45
CA THR A 120 9.71 11.27 12.46
C THR A 120 8.81 11.28 13.71
N LYS A 121 7.59 10.72 13.62
CA LYS A 121 6.69 10.49 14.76
C LYS A 121 7.01 9.20 15.53
N GLY A 122 8.02 8.44 15.09
CA GLY A 122 8.50 7.20 15.72
C GLY A 122 8.23 5.94 14.89
N PHE A 123 9.00 4.89 15.17
CA PHE A 123 8.92 3.61 14.46
C PHE A 123 7.52 2.98 14.54
N TRP A 124 6.96 2.86 15.75
CA TRP A 124 5.62 2.26 15.93
C TRP A 124 4.50 3.12 15.33
N PHE A 125 4.71 4.44 15.25
CA PHE A 125 3.77 5.32 14.57
C PHE A 125 3.72 5.02 13.07
N SER A 126 4.87 5.07 12.40
CA SER A 126 4.98 4.77 10.96
C SER A 126 4.65 3.31 10.61
N HIS A 127 4.83 2.38 11.55
CA HIS A 127 4.46 0.98 11.34
C HIS A 127 2.94 0.78 11.44
N VAL A 128 2.31 1.07 12.59
CA VAL A 128 0.90 0.69 12.80
C VAL A 128 0.02 1.81 13.35
N ASN A 129 0.51 2.68 14.24
CA ASN A 129 -0.40 3.59 14.94
C ASN A 129 -1.03 4.65 14.01
N TRP A 130 -0.37 4.98 12.89
CA TRP A 130 -0.92 5.88 11.88
C TRP A 130 -2.29 5.42 11.35
N VAL A 131 -2.56 4.11 11.34
CA VAL A 131 -3.84 3.52 10.91
C VAL A 131 -4.99 3.99 11.82
N PHE A 132 -4.71 4.30 13.07
CA PHE A 132 -5.71 4.77 14.02
C PHE A 132 -5.82 6.29 14.08
N ASP A 133 -5.12 7.04 13.24
CA ASP A 133 -5.21 8.50 13.21
C ASP A 133 -6.01 8.94 11.98
N TYR A 134 -7.27 8.51 11.89
CA TYR A 134 -8.13 8.74 10.72
C TYR A 134 -8.28 10.24 10.46
N HIS A 135 -8.52 11.02 11.50
CA HIS A 135 -8.72 12.46 11.35
C HIS A 135 -7.48 13.18 10.79
N SER A 136 -6.27 12.82 11.21
CA SER A 136 -5.06 13.43 10.65
C SER A 136 -4.78 12.99 9.21
N ARG A 137 -5.26 11.81 8.80
CA ARG A 137 -5.09 11.28 7.44
C ARG A 137 -6.13 11.82 6.45
N PHE A 138 -7.38 11.94 6.89
CA PHE A 138 -8.52 12.19 6.00
C PHE A 138 -9.38 13.40 6.40
N GLY A 139 -9.14 13.99 7.58
CA GLY A 139 -9.93 15.10 8.13
C GLY A 139 -11.20 14.55 8.79
N SER A 140 -12.36 15.12 8.48
CA SER A 140 -13.64 14.52 8.87
C SER A 140 -14.02 13.38 7.91
N TYR A 141 -15.03 12.59 8.29
CA TYR A 141 -15.66 11.62 7.38
C TYR A 141 -16.15 12.25 6.06
N ASP A 142 -16.43 13.57 6.08
CA ASP A 142 -16.81 14.36 4.92
C ASP A 142 -15.62 14.75 4.00
N GLY A 143 -14.41 14.23 4.27
CA GLY A 143 -13.36 14.08 3.27
C GLY A 143 -12.58 15.35 2.89
N GLN A 144 -12.32 16.27 3.82
CA GLN A 144 -11.56 17.49 3.49
C GLN A 144 -10.13 17.23 2.98
N LEU A 145 -9.53 16.07 3.27
CA LEU A 145 -8.20 15.71 2.75
C LEU A 145 -8.22 14.88 1.47
N ILE A 146 -9.34 14.27 1.03
CA ILE A 146 -9.45 13.49 -0.22
C ILE A 146 -9.34 14.38 -1.49
N LYS A 147 -9.14 15.70 -1.33
CA LYS A 147 -9.03 16.69 -2.42
C LYS A 147 -7.91 16.42 -3.43
N ASN A 148 -6.92 15.61 -3.09
CA ASN A 148 -5.80 15.27 -3.98
C ASN A 148 -6.07 14.04 -4.88
N VAL A 149 -7.30 13.52 -4.93
CA VAL A 149 -7.69 12.38 -5.80
C VAL A 149 -8.94 12.65 -6.65
N GLY A 150 -9.17 13.91 -7.05
CA GLY A 150 -10.31 14.29 -7.90
C GLY A 150 -10.34 13.55 -9.25
N ASP A 151 -9.19 13.10 -9.75
CA ASP A 151 -9.06 12.24 -10.94
C ASP A 151 -9.66 10.84 -10.75
N LEU A 152 -9.69 10.32 -9.53
CA LEU A 152 -10.35 9.05 -9.20
C LEU A 152 -11.82 9.29 -8.81
N GLU A 153 -12.09 10.34 -8.04
CA GLU A 153 -13.43 10.67 -7.54
C GLU A 153 -14.43 10.92 -8.68
N CYS A 154 -13.99 11.51 -9.80
CA CYS A 154 -14.85 11.73 -10.95
C CYS A 154 -15.33 10.41 -11.62
N GLN A 155 -14.68 9.29 -11.35
CA GLN A 155 -15.03 7.98 -11.92
C GLN A 155 -16.01 7.25 -11.01
N LEU A 156 -17.16 6.85 -11.56
CA LEU A 156 -18.22 6.14 -10.81
C LEU A 156 -17.71 4.84 -10.16
N TYR A 157 -16.81 4.13 -10.84
CA TYR A 157 -16.23 2.88 -10.35
C TYR A 157 -15.49 3.04 -9.02
N TYR A 158 -14.61 4.04 -8.90
CA TYR A 158 -13.83 4.24 -7.68
C TYR A 158 -14.69 4.76 -6.52
N ARG A 159 -15.72 5.57 -6.79
CA ARG A 159 -16.74 5.93 -5.79
C ARG A 159 -17.52 4.71 -5.32
N PHE A 160 -17.93 3.84 -6.23
CA PHE A 160 -18.58 2.57 -5.88
C PHE A 160 -17.71 1.73 -4.96
N LEU A 161 -16.43 1.51 -5.31
CA LEU A 161 -15.49 0.77 -4.47
C LEU A 161 -15.26 1.43 -3.11
N HIS A 162 -15.24 2.76 -3.04
CA HIS A 162 -15.10 3.47 -1.77
C HIS A 162 -16.30 3.22 -0.83
N TYR A 163 -17.53 3.42 -1.32
CA TYR A 163 -18.72 3.25 -0.48
C TYR A 163 -19.08 1.79 -0.18
N THR A 164 -18.63 0.85 -1.01
CA THR A 164 -18.86 -0.60 -0.82
C THR A 164 -17.63 -1.35 -0.31
N TYR A 165 -16.56 -0.63 0.06
CA TYR A 165 -15.26 -1.20 0.40
C TYR A 165 -15.34 -2.35 1.41
N PHE A 166 -16.07 -2.14 2.51
CA PHE A 166 -16.23 -3.16 3.55
C PHE A 166 -17.04 -4.39 3.08
N LEU A 167 -18.04 -4.18 2.22
CA LEU A 167 -18.86 -5.26 1.68
C LEU A 167 -18.01 -6.26 0.88
N HIS A 168 -17.04 -5.78 0.09
CA HIS A 168 -16.14 -6.67 -0.67
C HIS A 168 -15.33 -7.61 0.23
N SER A 169 -14.93 -7.14 1.41
CA SER A 169 -14.18 -7.94 2.38
C SER A 169 -15.06 -9.00 3.05
N ILE A 170 -16.32 -8.65 3.37
CA ILE A 170 -17.31 -9.62 3.85
C ILE A 170 -17.60 -10.67 2.78
N LEU A 171 -17.83 -10.25 1.53
CA LEU A 171 -18.12 -11.16 0.43
C LEU A 171 -16.98 -12.14 0.19
N LEU A 172 -15.72 -11.68 0.27
CA LEU A 172 -14.56 -12.56 0.19
C LEU A 172 -14.53 -13.56 1.36
N ALA A 173 -14.77 -13.11 2.60
CA ALA A 173 -14.81 -14.00 3.76
C ALA A 173 -15.91 -15.06 3.65
N VAL A 174 -17.10 -14.69 3.18
CA VAL A 174 -18.22 -15.62 2.93
C VAL A 174 -17.86 -16.61 1.82
N ALA A 175 -17.29 -16.13 0.70
CA ALA A 175 -16.86 -17.00 -0.39
C ALA A 175 -15.80 -18.02 0.05
N LEU A 176 -14.84 -17.60 0.88
CA LEU A 176 -13.84 -18.48 1.48
C LEU A 176 -14.46 -19.53 2.41
N TYR A 177 -15.41 -19.12 3.24
CA TYR A 177 -16.12 -20.03 4.13
C TYR A 177 -16.91 -21.09 3.35
N VAL A 178 -17.62 -20.68 2.29
CA VAL A 178 -18.36 -21.60 1.42
C VAL A 178 -17.42 -22.56 0.70
N ALA A 179 -16.25 -22.08 0.26
CA ALA A 179 -15.30 -22.88 -0.51
C ALA A 179 -14.50 -23.91 0.32
N GLY A 180 -14.14 -23.57 1.57
CA GLY A 180 -13.25 -24.41 2.37
C GLY A 180 -13.40 -24.25 3.88
N GLY A 181 -14.54 -23.71 4.33
CA GLY A 181 -14.88 -23.57 5.74
C GLY A 181 -13.98 -22.58 6.50
N LEU A 182 -13.96 -22.76 7.82
CA LEU A 182 -13.18 -21.92 8.73
C LEU A 182 -11.66 -21.90 8.41
N PRO A 183 -11.00 -23.00 7.99
CA PRO A 183 -9.61 -22.96 7.56
C PRO A 183 -9.31 -21.89 6.51
N PHE A 184 -10.15 -21.77 5.49
CA PHE A 184 -9.95 -20.83 4.39
C PHE A 184 -10.17 -19.39 4.85
N VAL A 185 -11.11 -19.15 5.77
CA VAL A 185 -11.31 -17.83 6.37
C VAL A 185 -10.12 -17.44 7.25
N VAL A 186 -9.67 -18.34 8.13
CA VAL A 186 -8.54 -18.08 9.03
C VAL A 186 -7.27 -17.77 8.27
N TRP A 187 -6.95 -18.54 7.25
CA TRP A 187 -5.75 -18.33 6.44
C TRP A 187 -5.90 -17.20 5.42
N GLY A 188 -7.03 -17.14 4.71
CA GLY A 188 -7.28 -16.17 3.64
C GLY A 188 -7.63 -14.76 4.13
N MET A 189 -8.27 -14.62 5.30
CA MET A 189 -8.60 -13.32 5.91
C MET A 189 -7.76 -13.00 7.15
N GLY A 190 -7.40 -13.98 7.98
CA GLY A 190 -6.57 -13.72 9.16
C GLY A 190 -5.09 -13.63 8.79
N VAL A 191 -4.47 -14.79 8.54
CA VAL A 191 -3.02 -14.90 8.28
C VAL A 191 -2.59 -13.99 7.12
N ARG A 192 -3.25 -14.12 5.97
CA ARG A 192 -2.88 -13.35 4.77
C ARG A 192 -2.96 -11.85 5.00
N VAL A 193 -4.03 -11.33 5.62
CA VAL A 193 -4.20 -9.88 5.83
C VAL A 193 -3.19 -9.35 6.84
N VAL A 194 -2.91 -10.11 7.92
CA VAL A 194 -1.87 -9.73 8.90
C VAL A 194 -0.50 -9.65 8.21
N VAL A 195 -0.14 -10.67 7.42
CA VAL A 195 1.15 -10.70 6.70
C VAL A 195 1.23 -9.57 5.67
N VAL A 196 0.20 -9.37 4.83
CA VAL A 196 0.14 -8.25 3.87
C VAL A 196 0.29 -6.91 4.59
N SER A 197 -0.49 -6.67 5.64
CA SER A 197 -0.47 -5.42 6.40
C SER A 197 0.92 -5.12 6.94
N HIS A 198 1.54 -6.06 7.65
CA HIS A 198 2.87 -5.85 8.22
C HIS A 198 3.96 -5.69 7.16
N VAL A 199 3.89 -6.41 6.04
CA VAL A 199 4.82 -6.22 4.91
C VAL A 199 4.70 -4.81 4.33
N THR A 200 3.48 -4.31 4.13
CA THR A 200 3.28 -2.94 3.62
C THR A 200 3.66 -1.88 4.66
N PHE A 201 3.30 -2.07 5.93
CA PHE A 201 3.65 -1.16 7.02
C PHE A 201 5.16 -1.07 7.24
N SER A 202 5.89 -2.14 6.96
CA SER A 202 7.35 -2.15 6.94
C SER A 202 7.95 -1.29 5.82
N ILE A 203 7.23 -0.97 4.75
CA ILE A 203 7.69 0.02 3.78
C ILE A 203 7.78 1.40 4.45
N ASN A 204 6.71 1.82 5.11
CA ASN A 204 6.63 3.12 5.79
C ASN A 204 7.62 3.24 6.96
N SER A 205 7.88 2.15 7.68
CA SER A 205 8.69 2.14 8.91
C SER A 205 10.12 1.66 8.68
N ILE A 206 10.28 0.42 8.23
CA ILE A 206 11.60 -0.20 8.04
C ILE A 206 12.34 0.44 6.87
N CYS A 207 11.66 0.69 5.74
CA CYS A 207 12.33 1.29 4.58
C CYS A 207 12.61 2.79 4.74
N HIS A 208 12.26 3.41 5.87
CA HIS A 208 12.74 4.74 6.27
C HIS A 208 13.80 4.71 7.38
N THR A 209 14.12 3.54 7.95
CA THR A 209 15.03 3.42 9.11
C THR A 209 16.20 2.48 8.85
N TRP A 210 15.98 1.38 8.11
CA TRP A 210 16.97 0.34 7.84
C TRP A 210 17.07 -0.03 6.35
N GLY A 211 18.29 0.10 5.81
CA GLY A 211 18.60 -0.22 4.42
C GLY A 211 19.71 0.66 3.85
N LYS A 212 19.80 0.74 2.52
CA LYS A 212 20.81 1.54 1.81
C LYS A 212 20.17 2.75 1.13
N GLN A 213 20.75 3.93 1.34
CA GLN A 213 20.40 5.13 0.60
C GLN A 213 21.43 5.35 -0.51
N ILE A 214 20.99 5.36 -1.76
CA ILE A 214 21.82 5.43 -2.97
C ILE A 214 21.64 6.79 -3.66
N TRP A 215 20.45 7.35 -3.55
CA TRP A 215 20.03 8.60 -4.18
C TRP A 215 19.81 9.70 -3.15
N ASP A 216 20.12 10.92 -3.56
CA ASP A 216 19.86 12.14 -2.82
C ASP A 216 18.37 12.54 -2.96
N THR A 217 17.56 12.03 -2.04
CA THR A 217 16.10 12.26 -1.98
C THR A 217 15.74 13.40 -1.03
N GLY A 218 16.62 13.75 -0.09
CA GLY A 218 16.31 14.72 0.97
C GLY A 218 15.40 14.17 2.09
N ASP A 219 15.14 12.86 2.09
CA ASP A 219 14.40 12.11 3.11
C ASP A 219 15.22 10.91 3.63
N ALA A 220 14.68 10.16 4.58
CA ALA A 220 15.31 8.96 5.14
C ALA A 220 14.95 7.66 4.41
N SER A 221 14.38 7.72 3.20
CA SER A 221 14.05 6.51 2.42
C SER A 221 15.30 5.68 2.15
N LYS A 222 15.15 4.35 2.24
CA LYS A 222 16.21 3.35 2.13
C LYS A 222 15.75 2.14 1.33
N ASN A 223 16.63 1.64 0.48
CA ASN A 223 16.47 0.37 -0.19
C ASN A 223 16.69 -0.80 0.78
N ASN A 224 15.70 -1.67 0.88
CA ASN A 224 15.70 -2.87 1.71
C ASN A 224 15.39 -4.11 0.87
N TRP A 225 16.32 -5.06 0.80
CA TRP A 225 16.19 -6.22 -0.08
C TRP A 225 15.12 -7.21 0.39
N LEU A 226 14.93 -7.36 1.70
CA LEU A 226 13.93 -8.27 2.27
C LEU A 226 12.52 -7.81 1.89
N PHE A 227 12.24 -6.52 2.08
CA PHE A 227 10.97 -5.93 1.66
C PHE A 227 10.88 -5.70 0.15
N GLY A 228 12.01 -5.65 -0.57
CA GLY A 228 12.05 -5.73 -2.03
C GLY A 228 11.45 -7.05 -2.52
N LEU A 229 11.73 -8.16 -1.83
CA LEU A 229 11.16 -9.46 -2.15
C LEU A 229 9.71 -9.61 -1.65
N LEU A 230 9.47 -9.34 -0.36
CA LEU A 230 8.16 -9.55 0.26
C LEU A 230 7.10 -8.61 -0.32
N ALA A 231 7.44 -7.34 -0.55
CA ALA A 231 6.50 -6.35 -1.08
C ALA A 231 6.63 -6.19 -2.60
N PHE A 232 7.00 -7.23 -3.35
CA PHE A 232 6.97 -7.22 -4.83
C PHE A 232 7.72 -6.07 -5.52
N GLY A 233 8.81 -5.58 -4.92
CA GLY A 233 9.64 -4.48 -5.41
C GLY A 233 9.58 -3.20 -4.55
N GLU A 234 8.57 -3.05 -3.70
CA GLU A 234 8.32 -1.80 -2.95
C GLU A 234 9.41 -1.47 -1.90
N GLY A 235 10.18 -2.48 -1.47
CA GLY A 235 11.33 -2.25 -0.60
C GLY A 235 12.52 -1.54 -1.27
N TRP A 236 12.52 -1.35 -2.59
CA TRP A 236 13.48 -0.45 -3.26
C TRP A 236 13.06 1.02 -3.07
N HIS A 237 12.84 1.39 -1.82
CA HIS A 237 12.10 2.58 -1.45
C HIS A 237 12.87 3.88 -1.70
N ASN A 238 14.19 3.86 -1.55
CA ASN A 238 15.01 5.03 -1.93
C ASN A 238 15.07 5.24 -3.45
N ASN A 239 15.06 4.15 -4.24
CA ASN A 239 14.93 4.27 -5.68
C ASN A 239 13.56 4.89 -6.05
N HIS A 240 12.51 4.44 -5.37
CA HIS A 240 11.16 4.94 -5.55
C HIS A 240 11.05 6.43 -5.22
N HIS A 241 11.50 6.86 -4.05
CA HIS A 241 11.51 8.29 -3.66
C HIS A 241 12.36 9.17 -4.59
N ALA A 242 13.42 8.63 -5.19
CA ALA A 242 14.24 9.36 -6.15
C ALA A 242 13.53 9.56 -7.50
N PHE A 243 12.71 8.60 -7.93
CA PHE A 243 12.04 8.57 -9.24
C PHE A 243 10.60 8.09 -9.10
N GLU A 244 9.79 8.80 -8.33
CA GLU A 244 8.43 8.38 -7.95
C GLU A 244 7.51 8.08 -9.15
N TYR A 245 7.75 8.73 -10.29
CA TYR A 245 7.00 8.50 -11.51
C TYR A 245 7.34 7.15 -12.20
N SER A 246 8.39 6.46 -11.79
CA SER A 246 8.88 5.27 -12.49
C SER A 246 8.03 4.03 -12.24
N ALA A 247 7.74 3.28 -13.31
CA ALA A 247 7.08 1.99 -13.21
C ALA A 247 8.01 0.89 -12.65
N ARG A 248 9.32 1.14 -12.61
CA ARG A 248 10.36 0.20 -12.15
C ARG A 248 11.07 0.80 -10.95
N GLN A 249 10.96 0.14 -9.81
CA GLN A 249 11.63 0.57 -8.58
C GLN A 249 12.95 -0.20 -8.37
N GLY A 250 13.02 -1.46 -8.80
CA GLY A 250 14.28 -2.21 -8.80
C GLY A 250 15.20 -1.79 -9.96
N LEU A 251 15.96 -0.71 -9.80
CA LEU A 251 16.77 -0.10 -10.87
C LEU A 251 18.02 -0.92 -11.25
N GLU A 252 18.58 -1.67 -10.30
CA GLU A 252 19.73 -2.55 -10.55
C GLU A 252 19.31 -3.95 -11.01
N ARG A 253 20.21 -4.68 -11.68
CA ARG A 253 19.89 -6.03 -12.22
C ARG A 253 19.55 -7.06 -11.15
N TRP A 254 20.15 -6.96 -9.97
CA TRP A 254 19.93 -7.86 -8.84
C TRP A 254 18.72 -7.44 -7.98
N GLN A 255 18.14 -6.27 -8.23
CA GLN A 255 16.98 -5.78 -7.50
C GLN A 255 15.70 -6.40 -8.07
N ILE A 256 15.25 -7.49 -7.45
CA ILE A 256 14.03 -8.20 -7.83
C ILE A 256 12.83 -7.28 -7.62
N ASP A 257 12.06 -7.04 -8.68
CA ASP A 257 10.87 -6.20 -8.70
C ASP A 257 9.78 -6.92 -9.50
N THR A 258 9.03 -7.78 -8.80
CA THR A 258 8.02 -8.64 -9.44
C THR A 258 6.90 -7.81 -10.07
N SER A 259 6.51 -6.70 -9.45
CA SER A 259 5.51 -5.79 -10.00
C SER A 259 5.98 -5.20 -11.33
N TRP A 260 7.25 -4.82 -11.43
CA TRP A 260 7.84 -4.37 -12.71
C TRP A 260 7.83 -5.46 -13.76
N TYR A 261 8.12 -6.72 -13.41
CA TYR A 261 8.10 -7.81 -14.39
C TYR A 261 6.70 -8.02 -14.98
N VAL A 262 5.65 -7.90 -14.15
CA VAL A 262 4.26 -7.94 -14.63
C VAL A 262 3.95 -6.75 -15.54
N ILE A 263 4.31 -5.52 -15.14
CA ILE A 263 4.10 -4.32 -15.98
C ILE A 263 4.84 -4.44 -17.30
N LYS A 264 6.09 -4.94 -17.28
CA LYS A 264 6.90 -5.18 -18.48
C LYS A 264 6.27 -6.24 -19.39
N PHE A 265 5.73 -7.32 -18.82
CA PHE A 265 4.98 -8.31 -19.60
C PHE A 265 3.75 -7.67 -20.26
N LEU A 266 2.95 -6.91 -19.52
CA LEU A 266 1.81 -6.16 -20.05
C LEU A 266 2.23 -5.18 -21.15
N GLN A 267 3.41 -4.56 -21.03
CA GLN A 267 3.96 -3.68 -22.06
C GLN A 267 4.31 -4.46 -23.34
N VAL A 268 4.95 -5.61 -23.21
CA VAL A 268 5.34 -6.47 -24.35
C VAL A 268 4.12 -6.96 -25.12
N VAL A 269 3.04 -7.32 -24.44
CA VAL A 269 1.78 -7.74 -25.09
C VAL A 269 0.90 -6.56 -25.55
N GLY A 270 1.37 -5.32 -25.41
CA GLY A 270 0.69 -4.11 -25.88
C GLY A 270 -0.45 -3.60 -24.98
N LEU A 271 -0.61 -4.15 -23.78
CA LEU A 271 -1.62 -3.70 -22.81
C LEU A 271 -1.17 -2.53 -21.94
N ALA A 272 0.13 -2.43 -21.63
CA ALA A 272 0.67 -1.29 -20.90
C ALA A 272 1.39 -0.31 -21.85
N THR A 273 0.96 0.95 -21.84
CA THR A 273 1.53 2.04 -22.65
C THR A 273 2.03 3.17 -21.75
N ASP A 274 2.75 4.14 -22.33
CA ASP A 274 3.32 5.29 -21.61
C ASP A 274 4.12 4.89 -20.34
N VAL A 275 4.84 3.77 -20.41
CA VAL A 275 5.63 3.24 -19.29
C VAL A 275 6.83 4.12 -19.01
N LYS A 276 6.85 4.77 -17.86
CA LYS A 276 7.87 5.75 -17.48
C LYS A 276 9.05 5.10 -16.74
N LEU A 277 10.26 5.45 -17.16
CA LEU A 277 11.52 5.02 -16.54
C LEU A 277 12.48 6.21 -16.41
N PRO A 278 13.33 6.25 -15.37
CA PRO A 278 14.31 7.31 -15.23
C PRO A 278 15.41 7.18 -16.28
N THR A 279 15.72 8.30 -16.93
CA THR A 279 16.86 8.44 -17.82
C THR A 279 18.17 8.40 -17.04
N GLU A 280 19.27 8.04 -17.71
CA GLU A 280 20.61 8.06 -17.09
C GLU A 280 21.02 9.46 -16.61
N ILE A 281 20.55 10.53 -17.28
CA ILE A 281 20.79 11.90 -16.84
C ILE A 281 20.07 12.19 -15.52
N GLN A 282 18.80 11.80 -15.39
CA GLN A 282 18.05 11.95 -14.14
C GLN A 282 18.70 11.15 -13.01
N LYS A 283 19.17 9.93 -13.29
CA LYS A 283 19.94 9.13 -12.32
C LYS A 283 21.21 9.84 -11.87
N LYS A 284 22.04 10.32 -12.80
CA LYS A 284 23.28 11.03 -12.47
C LYS A 284 23.03 12.25 -11.57
N ARG A 285 21.96 13.02 -11.83
CA ARG A 285 21.59 14.19 -11.02
C ARG A 285 21.18 13.86 -9.59
N LYS A 286 20.59 12.68 -9.37
CA LYS A 286 20.12 12.22 -8.06
C LYS A 286 21.15 11.34 -7.34
N ALA A 287 22.27 11.00 -7.97
CA ALA A 287 23.26 10.13 -7.36
C ALA A 287 23.95 10.84 -6.18
N LEU A 288 24.11 10.15 -5.05
CA LEU A 288 24.95 10.66 -3.97
C LEU A 288 26.40 10.83 -4.45
N ALA A 289 27.07 11.90 -4.04
CA ALA A 289 28.42 12.26 -4.49
C ALA A 289 29.49 11.17 -4.27
N LYS A 290 29.24 10.18 -3.39
CA LYS A 290 30.12 9.01 -3.23
C LYS A 290 30.09 8.03 -4.41
N ASN A 291 29.01 8.00 -5.20
CA ASN A 291 28.85 7.09 -6.33
C ASN A 291 29.36 7.65 -7.67
N SER A 292 29.61 8.96 -7.78
CA SER A 292 30.23 9.54 -8.98
C SER A 292 31.72 9.20 -9.09
N ILE A 293 32.41 9.06 -7.95
CA ILE A 293 33.87 8.80 -7.90
C ILE A 293 34.22 7.34 -8.31
N MET A 294 33.28 6.39 -8.18
CA MET A 294 33.53 4.98 -8.50
C MET A 294 33.27 4.60 -9.97
N LYS A 295 32.75 5.51 -10.81
CA LYS A 295 32.53 5.25 -12.24
C LYS A 295 33.65 5.76 -13.15
N ASP A 296 34.63 6.48 -12.59
CA ASP A 296 35.78 7.04 -13.32
C ASP A 296 37.08 6.23 -13.10
N LYS A 297 36.95 4.93 -12.78
CA LYS A 297 38.06 3.96 -12.72
C LYS A 297 37.67 2.70 -13.48
#